data_AF-A0A0Q3TLF0-F1
#
_entry.id   AF-A0A0Q3TLF0-F1
#
_cell.length_a   1.000
_cell.length_b   1.000
_cell.length_c   1.000
_cell.angle_alpha   90.00
_cell.angle_beta   90.00
_cell.angle_gamma   90.00
#
_symmetry.space_group_name_H-M   'P 1'
#
loop_
_entity.id
_entity.type
_entity.pdbx_description
1 polymer ?
#
loop_
_entity_poly.entity_id
_entity_poly.type
_entity_poly.pdbx_seq_one_letter_code
_entity_poly.pdbx_strand_id
1 'polypeptide(L)'
;MDYLYVIIGGLVYGFVIWNLALYLVNIFTKYKLDKTLAMVISLFVSFILTEILGFIFYPTAMVFHAPLLLFFFLYDFVKSRKEINNKQTENPLE
;
A
#
# COMPACT_ATOMS: atom_id res chain seq x y z
N MET A 1 -25.99 -1.16 -12.25
CA MET A 1 -24.91 -1.47 -11.28
C MET A 1 -24.61 -0.18 -10.55
N ASP A 2 -25.02 -0.09 -9.29
CA ASP A 2 -24.85 1.12 -8.48
C ASP A 2 -23.35 1.42 -8.30
N TYR A 3 -22.88 2.52 -8.89
CA TYR A 3 -21.49 2.97 -8.85
C TYR A 3 -20.89 3.00 -7.43
N LEU A 4 -21.73 3.17 -6.41
CA LEU A 4 -21.36 3.12 -5.00
C LEU A 4 -20.73 1.76 -4.60
N TYR A 5 -21.32 0.63 -5.02
CA TYR A 5 -20.78 -0.70 -4.68
C TYR A 5 -19.42 -0.96 -5.34
N VAL A 6 -19.21 -0.42 -6.54
CA VAL A 6 -17.93 -0.53 -7.26
C VAL A 6 -16.85 0.26 -6.51
N ILE A 7 -17.17 1.47 -6.04
CA ILE A 7 -16.23 2.32 -5.29
C ILE A 7 -15.89 1.69 -3.93
N ILE A 8 -16.90 1.26 -3.16
CA ILE A 8 -16.69 0.63 -1.85
C ILE A 8 -15.91 -0.68 -1.99
N GLY A 9 -16.29 -1.52 -2.96
CA GLY A 9 -15.57 -2.75 -3.25
C GLY A 9 -14.10 -2.49 -3.61
N GLY A 10 -13.85 -1.47 -4.43
CA GLY A 10 -12.50 -1.05 -4.79
C GLY A 10 -11.67 -0.57 -3.60
N LEU A 11 -12.26 0.20 -2.70
CA LEU A 11 -11.60 0.67 -1.48
C LEU A 11 -11.21 -0.48 -0.56
N VAL A 12 -12.14 -1.41 -0.31
CA VAL A 12 -11.88 -2.58 0.53
C VAL A 12 -10.79 -3.45 -0.10
N TYR A 13 -10.87 -3.71 -1.40
CA TYR A 13 -9.85 -4.47 -2.11
C TYR A 13 -8.48 -3.80 -2.04
N GLY A 14 -8.38 -2.51 -2.38
CA GLY A 14 -7.12 -1.77 -2.37
C GLY A 14 -6.49 -1.75 -0.99
N PHE A 15 -7.31 -1.59 0.05
CA PHE A 15 -6.86 -1.65 1.44
C PHE A 15 -6.30 -3.02 1.79
N VAL A 16 -7.00 -4.10 1.43
CA VAL A 16 -6.57 -5.49 1.71
C VAL A 16 -5.27 -5.81 0.97
N ILE A 17 -5.19 -5.52 -0.33
CA ILE A 17 -3.99 -5.82 -1.12
C ILE A 17 -2.78 -5.04 -0.64
N TRP A 18 -2.93 -3.73 -0.37
CA TRP A 18 -1.84 -2.90 0.13
C TRP A 18 -1.27 -3.43 1.44
N ASN A 19 -2.13 -3.69 2.43
CA ASN A 19 -1.69 -4.18 3.74
C ASN A 19 -1.09 -5.59 3.64
N LEU A 20 -1.65 -6.45 2.79
CA LEU A 20 -1.11 -7.78 2.54
C LEU A 20 0.29 -7.71 1.92
N ALA A 21 0.49 -6.88 0.89
CA ALA A 21 1.79 -6.71 0.26
C ALA A 21 2.82 -6.15 1.25
N LEU A 22 2.45 -5.13 2.03
CA LEU A 22 3.31 -4.55 3.06
C LEU A 22 3.72 -5.59 4.12
N TYR A 23 2.77 -6.39 4.58
CA TYR A 23 3.03 -7.47 5.53
C TYR A 23 3.95 -8.55 4.96
N LEU A 24 3.69 -9.01 3.73
CA LEU A 24 4.51 -10.00 3.05
C LEU A 24 5.95 -9.51 2.88
N VAL A 25 6.14 -8.29 2.35
CA VAL A 25 7.48 -7.71 2.17
C VAL A 25 8.22 -7.62 3.51
N ASN A 26 7.56 -7.19 4.57
CA ASN A 26 8.18 -7.13 5.90
C ASN A 26 8.59 -8.51 6.44
N ILE A 27 7.76 -9.55 6.24
CA ILE A 27 8.12 -10.92 6.62
C ILE A 27 9.30 -11.43 5.81
N PHE A 28 9.23 -11.35 4.47
CA PHE A 28 10.26 -11.89 3.59
C PHE A 28 11.61 -11.22 3.80
N THR A 29 11.60 -9.93 4.14
CA THR A 29 12.81 -9.15 4.42
C THR A 29 13.25 -9.24 5.88
N LYS A 30 12.51 -9.95 6.73
CA LYS A 30 12.74 -10.06 8.18
C LYS A 30 12.92 -8.68 8.85
N TYR A 31 12.18 -7.67 8.40
CA TYR A 31 12.27 -6.29 8.90
C TYR A 31 13.67 -5.64 8.76
N LYS A 32 14.53 -6.14 7.86
CA LYS A 32 15.88 -5.59 7.66
C LYS A 32 15.92 -4.40 6.70
N LEU A 33 14.87 -4.18 5.92
CA LEU A 33 14.81 -3.05 4.99
C LEU A 33 14.36 -1.79 5.70
N ASP A 34 14.89 -0.65 5.25
CA ASP A 34 14.36 0.65 5.62
C ASP A 34 12.87 0.74 5.29
N LYS A 35 12.09 1.37 6.19
CA LYS A 35 10.62 1.48 6.07
C LYS A 35 10.21 2.07 4.70
N THR A 36 10.94 3.07 4.20
CA THR A 36 10.72 3.67 2.88
C THR A 36 10.91 2.66 1.75
N LEU A 37 12.00 1.90 1.77
CA LEU A 37 12.31 0.91 0.75
C LEU A 37 11.30 -0.25 0.79
N ALA A 38 10.92 -0.69 1.97
CA ALA A 38 9.87 -1.69 2.17
C ALA A 38 8.54 -1.23 1.56
N MET A 39 8.12 0.02 1.80
CA MET A 39 6.88 0.57 1.21
C MET A 39 6.94 0.64 -0.32
N VAL A 40 8.08 1.04 -0.90
CA VAL A 40 8.24 1.09 -2.37
C VAL A 40 8.16 -0.31 -2.98
N ILE A 41 8.85 -1.29 -2.40
CA ILE A 41 8.77 -2.69 -2.86
C ILE A 41 7.34 -3.22 -2.71
N SER A 42 6.65 -2.88 -1.61
CA SER A 42 5.26 -3.27 -1.37
C SER A 42 4.30 -2.69 -2.40
N LEU A 43 4.57 -1.50 -2.92
CA LEU A 43 3.80 -0.91 -4.02
C LEU A 43 3.93 -1.76 -5.28
N PHE A 44 5.15 -2.12 -5.68
CA PHE A 44 5.37 -3.01 -6.83
C PHE A 44 4.71 -4.38 -6.65
N VAL A 45 4.85 -4.98 -5.47
CA VAL A 45 4.21 -6.27 -5.15
C VAL A 45 2.68 -6.14 -5.20
N SER A 46 2.11 -5.03 -4.72
CA SER A 46 0.67 -4.77 -4.77
C SER A 46 0.15 -4.71 -6.22
N PHE A 47 0.89 -4.04 -7.12
CA PHE A 47 0.54 -3.99 -8.53
C PHE A 47 0.59 -5.39 -9.16
N ILE A 48 1.63 -6.17 -8.91
CA ILE A 48 1.73 -7.54 -9.43
C ILE A 48 0.58 -8.42 -8.92
N LEU A 49 0.26 -8.35 -7.62
CA LEU A 49 -0.88 -9.08 -7.05
C LEU A 49 -2.20 -8.64 -7.67
N THR A 50 -2.36 -7.34 -7.93
CA THR A 50 -3.58 -6.80 -8.55
C THR A 50 -3.69 -7.19 -10.01
N GLU A 51 -2.59 -7.28 -10.74
CA GLU A 51 -2.57 -7.82 -12.11
C GLU A 51 -2.99 -9.29 -12.12
N ILE A 52 -2.39 -10.13 -11.28
CA ILE A 52 -2.68 -11.57 -11.22
C ILE A 52 -4.14 -11.81 -10.78
N LEU A 53 -4.55 -11.21 -9.65
CA LEU A 53 -5.89 -11.39 -9.11
C LEU A 53 -6.94 -10.68 -9.96
N GLY A 54 -6.64 -9.48 -10.46
CA GLY A 54 -7.53 -8.72 -11.34
C GLY A 54 -7.77 -9.45 -12.66
N PHE A 55 -6.74 -10.06 -13.26
CA PHE A 55 -6.90 -10.87 -14.46
C PHE A 55 -7.80 -12.10 -14.22
N ILE A 56 -7.65 -12.78 -13.07
CA ILE A 56 -8.41 -13.99 -12.76
C ILE A 56 -9.87 -13.68 -12.37
N PHE A 57 -10.09 -12.66 -11.54
CA PHE A 57 -11.38 -12.42 -10.90
C PHE A 57 -12.18 -11.27 -11.49
N TYR A 58 -11.53 -10.18 -11.96
CA TYR A 58 -12.24 -8.98 -12.42
C TYR A 58 -11.35 -8.03 -13.26
N PRO A 59 -11.26 -8.17 -14.60
CA PRO A 59 -10.29 -7.44 -15.43
C PRO A 59 -10.45 -5.91 -15.40
N THR A 60 -11.70 -5.43 -15.25
CA THR A 60 -12.02 -4.00 -15.09
C THR A 60 -11.57 -3.44 -13.76
N ALA A 61 -11.16 -4.28 -12.79
CA ALA A 61 -10.57 -3.86 -11.53
C ALA A 61 -9.35 -2.99 -11.75
N MET A 62 -8.47 -3.31 -12.70
CA MET A 62 -7.16 -2.65 -12.82
C MET A 62 -7.27 -1.11 -12.89
N VAL A 63 -8.25 -0.60 -13.64
CA VAL A 63 -8.46 0.84 -13.86
C VAL A 63 -8.85 1.56 -12.57
N PHE A 64 -9.60 0.90 -11.69
CA PHE A 64 -10.09 1.49 -10.44
C PHE A 64 -9.17 1.21 -9.24
N HIS A 65 -8.45 0.10 -9.24
CA HIS A 65 -7.66 -0.32 -8.08
C HIS A 65 -6.24 0.25 -8.09
N ALA A 66 -5.64 0.50 -9.26
CA ALA A 66 -4.33 1.13 -9.35
C ALA A 66 -4.27 2.53 -8.67
N PRO A 67 -5.22 3.46 -8.92
CA PRO A 67 -5.27 4.74 -8.22
C PRO A 67 -5.47 4.59 -6.69
N LEU A 68 -6.25 3.59 -6.27
CA LEU A 68 -6.51 3.33 -4.86
C LEU A 68 -5.27 2.81 -4.12
N LEU A 69 -4.52 1.89 -4.75
CA LEU A 69 -3.23 1.43 -4.21
C LEU A 69 -2.23 2.57 -4.07
N LEU A 70 -2.17 3.46 -5.07
CA LEU A 70 -1.34 4.65 -4.99
C LEU A 70 -1.78 5.57 -3.84
N PHE A 71 -3.08 5.73 -3.64
CA PHE A 71 -3.61 6.52 -2.52
C PHE A 71 -3.20 5.93 -1.15
N PHE A 72 -3.34 4.62 -0.95
CA PHE A 72 -2.92 3.96 0.29
C PHE A 72 -1.40 4.06 0.51
N PHE A 73 -0.60 3.86 -0.54
CA PHE A 73 0.85 4.08 -0.49
C PHE A 73 1.20 5.51 -0.07
N LEU A 74 0.60 6.51 -0.70
CA LEU A 74 0.86 7.92 -0.38
C LEU A 74 0.46 8.25 1.06
N TYR A 75 -0.67 7.72 1.53
CA TYR A 75 -1.11 7.89 2.92
C TYR A 75 -0.06 7.36 3.91
N ASP A 76 0.40 6.11 3.74
CA ASP A 76 1.41 5.53 4.64
C ASP A 76 2.79 6.17 4.49
N PHE A 77 3.15 6.58 3.27
CA PHE A 77 4.38 7.32 3.02
C PHE A 77 4.40 8.65 3.79
N VAL A 78 3.36 9.47 3.67
CA VAL A 78 3.24 10.73 4.40
C VAL A 78 3.21 10.49 5.91
N LYS A 79 2.47 9.47 6.37
CA LYS A 79 2.41 9.10 7.79
C LYS A 79 3.78 8.73 8.33
N SER A 80 4.53 7.88 7.63
CA SER A 80 5.87 7.46 8.05
C SER A 80 6.86 8.63 8.11
N ARG A 81 6.78 9.59 7.17
CA ARG A 81 7.62 10.79 7.17
C ARG A 81 7.31 11.70 8.37
N LYS A 82 6.03 11.86 8.72
CA LYS A 82 5.63 12.59 9.93
C LYS A 82 6.16 11.92 11.20
N GLU A 83 6.09 10.60 11.30
CA GLU A 83 6.63 9.84 12.43
C GLU A 83 8.15 10.03 12.58
N ILE A 84 8.90 10.05 11.48
CA ILE A 84 10.35 10.28 11.49
C ILE A 84 10.68 11.71 11.97
N ASN A 85 9.99 12.72 11.43
CA ASN A 85 10.22 14.12 11.80
C ASN A 85 9.89 14.39 13.28
N ASN A 86 8.82 13.79 13.81
CA ASN A 86 8.45 13.95 15.22
C ASN A 86 9.51 13.35 16.15
N LYS A 87 10.04 12.16 15.83
CA LYS A 87 11.12 11.54 16.61
C LYS A 87 12.42 12.35 16.62
N GLN A 88 12.74 13.06 15.54
CA GLN A 88 13.89 13.97 15.48
C GLN A 88 13.68 15.25 16.31
N THR A 89 12.42 15.70 16.41
CA THR A 89 12.09 16.92 17.18
C THR A 89 12.08 16.65 18.69
N GLU A 90 11.74 15.42 19.11
CA GLU A 90 11.76 15.00 20.52
C GLU A 90 13.17 14.67 21.04
N ASN A 91 14.15 14.46 20.16
CA ASN A 91 15.53 14.14 20.55
C ASN A 91 16.57 15.05 19.85
N PRO A 92 16.57 16.37 20.09
CA PRO A 92 17.49 17.28 19.42
C PRO A 92 18.92 17.31 19.99
N LEU A 93 19.24 16.52 21.03
CA LEU A 93 20.51 16.56 21.76
C LEU A 93 20.97 15.15 22.21
N GLU A 94 21.51 14.36 21.29
CA GLU A 94 22.58 13.39 21.56
C GLU A 94 23.77 13.71 20.65
#